data_AF-A0A4Q3WA28-F1
#
_entry.id   AF-A0A4Q3WA28-F1
#
_cell.length_a   1.000
_cell.length_b   1.000
_cell.length_c   1.000
_cell.angle_alpha   90.00
_cell.angle_beta   90.00
_cell.angle_gamma   90.00
#
_symmetry.space_group_name_H-M   'P 1'
#
loop_
_entity.id
_entity.type
_entity.pdbx_description
1 polymer ?
#
loop_
_entity_poly.entity_id
_entity_poly.type
_entity_poly.pdbx_seq_one_letter_code
_entity_poly.pdbx_strand_id
1 'polypeptide(L)'
;MSSPSIAREHAPPATDSPFQSFWMGGFECATHRRHDGRRLDCIASTRHDEFAWQDYERLQSVGIQTARDGVRWHLCEPTIGSYDWSSVLNQVRAARETNTQVIWDLFHYGWPDDLNIFSPRFVDTFARFAGSFARLLREEGEEAPIFAPVNEISFFAWGGGDAGFFNPYSHARGDDLKRNLVRATIASVEAIWEVFPGARIVHPDPIINVLASD
;
A
#
# COMPACT_ATOMS: atom_id res chain seq x y z
N MET A 1 38.52 -44.48 7.26
CA MET A 1 37.25 -44.26 6.56
C MET A 1 36.17 -44.39 7.63
N SER A 2 35.41 -43.37 8.01
CA SER A 2 34.67 -42.42 7.17
C SER A 2 34.40 -41.12 7.94
N SER A 3 34.51 -39.97 7.27
CA SER A 3 34.12 -38.65 7.80
C SER A 3 32.60 -38.51 7.90
N PRO A 4 32.05 -37.78 8.89
CA PRO A 4 30.65 -37.43 8.89
C PRO A 4 30.37 -36.46 7.74
N SER A 5 29.41 -36.81 6.90
CA SER A 5 28.86 -35.96 5.85
C SER A 5 28.21 -34.75 6.52
N ILE A 6 28.88 -33.59 6.47
CA ILE A 6 28.27 -32.30 6.77
C ILE A 6 27.11 -32.16 5.77
N ALA A 7 25.88 -32.11 6.28
CA ALA A 7 24.71 -31.86 5.47
C ALA A 7 25.00 -30.61 4.63
N ARG A 8 24.96 -30.76 3.30
CA ARG A 8 24.98 -29.63 2.40
C ARG A 8 23.78 -28.77 2.75
N GLU A 9 24.06 -27.63 3.36
CA GLU A 9 23.14 -26.52 3.51
C GLU A 9 22.47 -26.34 2.14
N HIS A 10 21.15 -26.55 2.09
CA HIS A 10 20.38 -26.25 0.90
C HIS A 10 20.48 -24.75 0.71
N ALA A 11 21.40 -24.30 -0.14
CA ALA A 11 21.26 -23.00 -0.77
C ALA A 11 19.85 -22.99 -1.40
N PRO A 12 18.95 -22.07 -1.01
CA PRO A 12 17.64 -22.03 -1.62
C PRO A 12 17.84 -21.84 -3.13
N PRO A 13 17.04 -22.50 -3.98
CA PRO A 13 17.08 -22.21 -5.40
C PRO A 13 16.91 -20.70 -5.57
N ALA A 14 17.64 -20.08 -6.50
CA ALA A 14 17.36 -18.71 -6.89
C ALA A 14 15.88 -18.66 -7.27
N THR A 15 15.05 -18.10 -6.39
CA THR A 15 13.61 -18.14 -6.60
C THR A 15 13.29 -17.10 -7.66
N ASP A 16 12.65 -17.50 -8.75
CA ASP A 16 11.98 -16.60 -9.71
C ASP A 16 10.84 -15.76 -9.07
N SER A 17 10.76 -15.75 -7.73
CA SER A 17 9.82 -14.96 -6.95
C SER A 17 10.19 -13.48 -7.02
N PRO A 18 9.22 -12.59 -7.29
CA PRO A 18 9.44 -11.14 -7.17
C PRO A 18 9.57 -10.69 -5.70
N PHE A 19 9.32 -11.59 -4.74
CA PHE A 19 9.33 -11.32 -3.31
C PHE A 19 10.52 -11.97 -2.60
N GLN A 20 11.12 -11.25 -1.65
CA GLN A 20 12.28 -11.69 -0.86
C GLN A 20 11.94 -12.82 0.13
N SER A 21 10.68 -12.96 0.55
CA SER A 21 10.24 -14.10 1.38
C SER A 21 8.88 -14.63 0.95
N PHE A 22 8.65 -15.93 1.17
CA PHE A 22 7.36 -16.56 0.91
C PHE A 22 6.27 -16.05 1.87
N TRP A 23 6.57 -16.05 3.17
CA TRP A 23 5.72 -15.41 4.17
C TRP A 23 5.96 -13.91 4.13
N MET A 24 4.88 -13.13 4.17
CA MET A 24 4.93 -11.68 4.17
C MET A 24 4.36 -11.12 5.46
N GLY A 25 4.96 -10.04 5.95
CA GLY A 25 4.41 -9.22 7.02
C GLY A 25 3.42 -8.19 6.49
N GLY A 26 2.67 -7.57 7.38
CA GLY A 26 1.77 -6.49 7.04
C GLY A 26 1.55 -5.55 8.21
N PHE A 27 1.63 -4.25 7.96
CA PHE A 27 1.25 -3.20 8.91
C PHE A 27 -0.02 -2.54 8.41
N GLU A 28 -1.07 -2.58 9.23
CA GLU A 28 -2.36 -1.99 8.89
C GLU A 28 -2.23 -0.47 8.73
N CYS A 29 -2.64 0.04 7.57
CA CYS A 29 -2.41 1.42 7.16
C CYS A 29 -3.68 2.16 6.71
N ALA A 30 -4.86 1.62 7.03
CA ALA A 30 -6.13 2.27 6.74
C ALA A 30 -6.20 3.67 7.35
N THR A 31 -6.65 4.64 6.54
CA THR A 31 -6.82 6.04 6.95
C THR A 31 -8.23 6.58 6.74
N HIS A 32 -9.24 5.70 6.69
CA HIS A 32 -10.60 6.09 6.31
C HIS A 32 -11.29 7.01 7.32
N ARG A 33 -12.20 7.84 6.82
CA ARG A 33 -13.14 8.58 7.68
C ARG A 33 -14.33 7.71 8.04
N ARG A 34 -14.79 7.85 9.28
CA ARG A 34 -16.01 7.24 9.79
C ARG A 34 -17.21 8.16 9.57
N HIS A 35 -18.41 7.63 9.79
CA HIS A 35 -19.66 8.39 9.64
C HIS A 35 -19.75 9.59 10.60
N ASP A 36 -19.08 9.51 11.76
CA ASP A 36 -19.01 10.58 12.76
C ASP A 36 -17.93 11.62 12.43
N GLY A 37 -17.34 11.55 11.23
CA GLY A 37 -16.31 12.46 10.75
C GLY A 37 -14.92 12.17 11.31
N ARG A 38 -14.76 11.28 12.30
CA ARG A 38 -13.43 10.94 12.82
C ARG A 38 -12.65 10.16 11.76
N ARG A 39 -11.40 10.57 11.55
CA ARG A 39 -10.44 9.82 10.74
C ARG A 39 -9.79 8.73 11.59
N LEU A 40 -9.81 7.50 11.09
CA LEU A 40 -8.95 6.44 11.59
C LEU A 40 -7.56 6.61 10.98
N ASP A 41 -6.52 6.32 11.75
CA ASP A 41 -5.14 6.28 11.30
C ASP A 41 -4.47 5.11 12.02
N CYS A 42 -4.40 3.97 11.32
CA CYS A 42 -3.90 2.73 11.90
C CYS A 42 -2.40 2.79 12.20
N ILE A 43 -1.61 3.43 11.32
CA ILE A 43 -0.17 3.66 11.52
C ILE A 43 0.07 4.45 12.80
N ALA A 44 -0.64 5.57 12.99
CA ALA A 44 -0.52 6.36 14.21
C ALA A 44 -1.03 5.61 15.45
N SER A 45 -2.07 4.80 15.32
CA SER A 45 -2.65 4.04 16.45
C SER A 45 -1.70 2.98 17.01
N THR A 46 -0.85 2.40 16.17
CA THR A 46 0.17 1.42 16.54
C THR A 46 1.54 2.07 16.75
N ARG A 47 1.67 3.36 16.43
CA ARG A 47 2.93 4.12 16.41
C ARG A 47 3.97 3.51 15.46
N HIS A 48 3.50 2.86 14.38
CA HIS A 48 4.38 2.22 13.42
C HIS A 48 5.31 3.23 12.73
N ASP A 49 4.86 4.47 12.55
CA ASP A 49 5.68 5.58 12.05
C ASP A 49 6.85 5.98 12.97
N GLU A 50 6.73 5.70 14.26
CA GLU A 50 7.79 5.91 15.25
C GLU A 50 8.69 4.67 15.41
N PHE A 51 8.13 3.47 15.25
CA PHE A 51 8.80 2.18 15.56
C PHE A 51 9.08 1.30 14.33
N ALA A 52 9.00 1.86 13.11
CA ALA A 52 9.14 1.11 11.87
C ALA A 52 10.41 0.25 11.83
N TRP A 53 11.55 0.77 12.31
CA TRP A 53 12.81 0.02 12.35
C TRP A 53 12.69 -1.23 13.24
N GLN A 54 12.17 -1.10 14.46
CA GLN A 54 12.00 -2.21 15.39
C GLN A 54 10.97 -3.22 14.86
N ASP A 55 9.93 -2.73 14.20
CA ASP A 55 8.89 -3.57 13.63
C ASP A 55 9.41 -4.40 12.45
N TYR A 56 10.21 -3.82 11.56
CA TYR A 56 10.87 -4.55 10.49
C TYR A 56 11.96 -5.49 11.01
N GLU A 57 12.76 -5.09 12.00
CA GLU A 57 13.74 -5.99 12.66
C GLU A 57 13.05 -7.25 13.23
N ARG A 58 11.87 -7.10 13.84
CA ARG A 58 11.09 -8.24 14.35
C ARG A 58 10.66 -9.18 13.23
N LEU A 59 10.23 -8.67 12.07
CA LEU A 59 9.93 -9.51 10.89
C LEU A 59 11.17 -10.27 10.43
N GLN A 60 12.31 -9.58 10.31
CA GLN A 60 13.59 -10.19 9.91
C GLN A 60 14.01 -11.31 10.87
N SER A 61 13.78 -11.14 12.18
CA SER A 61 14.15 -12.13 13.21
C SER A 61 13.44 -13.48 13.07
N VAL A 62 12.31 -13.53 12.35
CA VAL A 62 11.54 -14.75 12.06
C VAL A 62 11.58 -15.15 10.59
N GLY A 63 12.49 -14.55 9.79
CA GLY A 63 12.70 -14.89 8.39
C GLY A 63 11.68 -14.29 7.42
N ILE A 64 10.94 -13.26 7.83
CA ILE A 64 10.04 -12.49 6.96
C ILE A 64 10.81 -11.26 6.44
N GLN A 65 10.97 -11.17 5.12
CA GLN A 65 11.77 -10.13 4.45
C GLN A 65 10.93 -9.23 3.53
N THR A 66 9.73 -9.68 3.16
CA THR A 66 8.75 -8.87 2.43
C THR A 66 7.62 -8.44 3.37
N ALA A 67 7.25 -7.16 3.34
CA ALA A 67 6.12 -6.62 4.10
C ALA A 67 5.23 -5.75 3.23
N ARG A 68 3.94 -5.67 3.56
CA ARG A 68 3.06 -4.62 3.05
C ARG A 68 2.94 -3.51 4.10
N ASP A 69 3.17 -2.28 3.66
CA ASP A 69 3.05 -1.08 4.48
C ASP A 69 2.56 0.07 3.61
N GLY A 70 2.02 1.13 4.22
CA GLY A 70 1.29 2.14 3.48
C GLY A 70 1.60 3.57 3.86
N VAL A 71 1.08 4.45 3.03
CA VAL A 71 1.27 5.90 3.16
C VAL A 71 -0.02 6.55 3.63
N ARG A 72 0.12 7.61 4.43
CA ARG A 72 -1.00 8.42 4.88
C ARG A 72 -1.23 9.53 3.86
N TRP A 73 -1.81 9.24 2.70
CA TRP A 73 -1.94 10.20 1.58
C TRP A 73 -2.45 11.58 2.05
N HIS A 74 -3.47 11.61 2.90
CA HIS A 74 -4.01 12.86 3.48
C HIS A 74 -3.02 13.70 4.32
N LEU A 75 -1.95 13.10 4.87
CA LEU A 75 -0.85 13.81 5.53
C LEU A 75 0.32 14.06 4.57
N CYS A 76 0.56 13.15 3.63
CA CYS A 76 1.61 13.29 2.63
C CYS A 76 1.33 14.39 1.61
N GLU A 77 0.05 14.70 1.34
CA GLU A 77 -0.39 15.80 0.48
C GLU A 77 -1.42 16.65 1.24
N PRO A 78 -0.99 17.45 2.24
CA PRO A 78 -1.90 18.24 3.08
C PRO A 78 -2.57 19.38 2.29
N THR A 79 -1.97 19.77 1.17
CA THR A 79 -2.54 20.67 0.18
C THR A 79 -2.23 20.10 -1.19
N ILE A 80 -3.24 19.98 -2.06
CA ILE A 80 -3.08 19.35 -3.38
C ILE A 80 -1.88 19.94 -4.14
N GLY A 81 -0.95 19.07 -4.53
CA GLY A 81 0.29 19.39 -5.22
C GLY A 81 1.46 19.81 -4.32
N SER A 82 1.27 19.89 -3.00
CA SER A 82 2.31 20.17 -2.00
C SER A 82 2.48 18.96 -1.11
N TYR A 83 3.72 18.45 -1.00
CA TYR A 83 4.00 17.20 -0.32
C TYR A 83 4.80 17.39 0.96
N ASP A 84 4.41 16.65 2.00
CA ASP A 84 5.13 16.51 3.26
C ASP A 84 5.35 15.02 3.58
N TRP A 85 6.57 14.55 3.35
CA TRP A 85 6.91 13.14 3.52
C TRP A 85 7.27 12.75 4.96
N SER A 86 7.21 13.69 5.92
CA SER A 86 7.57 13.42 7.33
C SER A 86 6.80 12.24 7.93
N SER A 87 5.56 12.03 7.49
CA SER A 87 4.69 10.95 7.95
C SER A 87 5.06 9.55 7.41
N VAL A 88 6.03 9.42 6.50
CA VAL A 88 6.41 8.11 5.93
C VAL A 88 7.93 7.91 5.85
N LEU A 89 8.72 8.97 6.01
CA LEU A 89 10.17 8.94 5.83
C LEU A 89 10.89 7.96 6.77
N ASN A 90 10.39 7.83 8.00
CA ASN A 90 10.91 6.84 8.95
C ASN A 90 10.72 5.40 8.45
N GLN A 91 9.54 5.08 7.90
CA GLN A 91 9.24 3.76 7.33
C GLN A 91 10.13 3.49 6.11
N VAL A 92 10.26 4.44 5.18
CA VAL A 92 11.11 4.30 3.99
C VAL A 92 12.57 4.03 4.38
N ARG A 93 13.11 4.78 5.34
CA ARG A 93 14.50 4.60 5.79
C ARG A 93 14.70 3.32 6.59
N ALA A 94 13.76 2.98 7.46
CA ALA A 94 13.78 1.73 8.22
C ALA A 94 13.75 0.51 7.28
N ALA A 95 12.96 0.55 6.22
CA ALA A 95 12.89 -0.52 5.23
C ALA A 95 14.26 -0.74 4.58
N ARG A 96 14.93 0.35 4.16
CA ARG A 96 16.29 0.31 3.60
C ARG A 96 17.31 -0.22 4.61
N GLU A 97 17.31 0.31 5.83
CA GLU A 97 18.28 -0.04 6.88
C GLU A 97 18.17 -1.50 7.34
N THR A 98 16.97 -2.06 7.32
CA THR A 98 16.69 -3.46 7.69
C THR A 98 16.68 -4.41 6.49
N ASN A 99 16.88 -3.89 5.27
CA ASN A 99 16.73 -4.63 4.02
C ASN A 99 15.36 -5.36 3.93
N THR A 100 14.30 -4.66 4.30
CA THR A 100 12.91 -5.12 4.19
C THR A 100 12.33 -4.66 2.87
N GLN A 101 11.88 -5.59 2.03
CA GLN A 101 11.17 -5.27 0.80
C GLN A 101 9.74 -4.86 1.11
N VAL A 102 9.39 -3.61 0.86
CA VAL A 102 8.05 -3.09 1.11
C VAL A 102 7.21 -3.07 -0.16
N ILE A 103 5.99 -3.60 -0.07
CA ILE A 103 4.91 -3.38 -1.03
C ILE A 103 4.15 -2.15 -0.55
N TRP A 104 4.39 -1.00 -1.19
CA TRP A 104 3.85 0.29 -0.77
C TRP A 104 2.38 0.46 -1.15
N ASP A 105 1.51 0.48 -0.14
CA ASP A 105 0.10 0.80 -0.28
C ASP A 105 -0.13 2.31 -0.33
N LEU A 106 -0.54 2.80 -1.50
CA LEU A 106 -0.67 4.24 -1.74
C LEU A 106 -2.04 4.79 -1.34
N PHE A 107 -3.06 3.93 -1.35
CA PHE A 107 -4.43 4.33 -1.04
C PHE A 107 -5.17 3.22 -0.31
N HIS A 108 -5.10 3.27 1.02
CA HIS A 108 -5.83 2.39 1.92
C HIS A 108 -7.02 3.12 2.56
N TYR A 109 -8.10 3.24 1.78
CA TYR A 109 -9.42 3.77 2.17
C TYR A 109 -9.50 5.23 2.67
N GLY A 110 -8.37 5.92 2.87
CA GLY A 110 -8.33 7.34 3.22
C GLY A 110 -7.63 8.19 2.15
N TRP A 111 -8.20 9.37 1.90
CA TRP A 111 -7.71 10.34 0.93
C TRP A 111 -7.88 11.78 1.49
N PRO A 112 -7.28 12.82 0.86
CA PRO A 112 -7.47 14.22 1.22
C PRO A 112 -8.95 14.66 1.25
N ASP A 113 -9.33 15.48 2.24
CA ASP A 113 -10.73 15.80 2.54
C ASP A 113 -11.44 16.62 1.46
N ASP A 114 -10.68 17.41 0.73
CA ASP A 114 -11.18 18.31 -0.32
C ASP A 114 -11.34 17.62 -1.68
N LEU A 115 -11.01 16.32 -1.76
CA LEU A 115 -11.17 15.52 -2.96
C LEU A 115 -12.48 14.73 -2.98
N ASN A 116 -13.27 14.96 -4.03
CA ASN A 116 -14.42 14.14 -4.35
C ASN A 116 -13.96 12.87 -5.10
N ILE A 117 -14.09 11.71 -4.45
CA ILE A 117 -13.69 10.39 -4.96
C ILE A 117 -14.38 9.97 -6.26
N PHE A 118 -15.52 10.59 -6.62
CA PHE A 118 -16.22 10.31 -7.87
C PHE A 118 -15.79 11.22 -9.03
N SER A 119 -14.95 12.21 -8.76
CA SER A 119 -14.57 13.20 -9.76
C SER A 119 -13.37 12.73 -10.61
N PRO A 120 -13.24 13.20 -11.87
CA PRO A 120 -12.02 13.01 -12.65
C PRO A 120 -10.78 13.61 -11.97
N ARG A 121 -10.95 14.73 -11.24
CA ARG A 121 -9.87 15.37 -10.48
C ARG A 121 -9.24 14.43 -9.43
N PHE A 122 -10.01 13.49 -8.89
CA PHE A 122 -9.49 12.47 -7.98
C PHE A 122 -8.43 11.60 -8.67
N VAL A 123 -8.73 11.13 -9.89
CA VAL A 123 -7.82 10.31 -10.71
C VAL A 123 -6.51 11.07 -10.97
N ASP A 124 -6.61 12.30 -11.45
CA ASP A 124 -5.44 13.10 -11.79
C ASP A 124 -4.59 13.43 -10.56
N THR A 125 -5.24 13.70 -9.42
CA THR A 125 -4.54 14.03 -8.16
C THR A 125 -3.86 12.79 -7.58
N PHE A 126 -4.54 11.65 -7.58
CA PHE A 126 -3.94 10.40 -7.14
C PHE A 126 -2.74 9.99 -7.99
N ALA A 127 -2.83 10.14 -9.32
CA ALA A 127 -1.71 9.85 -10.22
C ALA A 127 -0.49 10.73 -9.93
N ARG A 128 -0.70 12.04 -9.73
CA ARG A 128 0.40 12.96 -9.35
C ARG A 128 1.01 12.61 -8.00
N PHE A 129 0.18 12.24 -7.02
CA PHE A 129 0.63 11.78 -5.71
C PHE A 129 1.50 10.53 -5.84
N ALA A 130 1.02 9.49 -6.55
CA ALA A 130 1.73 8.24 -6.75
C ALA A 130 3.10 8.45 -7.45
N GLY A 131 3.14 9.24 -8.52
CA GLY A 131 4.39 9.58 -9.18
C GLY A 131 5.35 10.40 -8.30
N SER A 132 4.82 11.23 -7.38
CA SER A 132 5.65 12.01 -6.46
C SER A 132 6.20 11.15 -5.32
N PHE A 133 5.42 10.21 -4.81
CA PHE A 133 5.91 9.21 -3.86
C PHE A 133 6.94 8.27 -4.50
N ALA A 134 6.75 7.87 -5.77
CA ALA A 134 7.78 7.15 -6.51
C ALA A 134 9.09 7.96 -6.63
N ARG A 135 9.01 9.28 -6.90
CA ARG A 135 10.21 10.14 -6.89
C ARG A 135 10.90 10.16 -5.53
N LEU A 136 10.14 10.26 -4.43
CA LEU A 136 10.68 10.15 -3.08
C LEU A 136 11.45 8.84 -2.87
N LEU A 137 10.86 7.69 -3.24
CA LEU A 137 11.53 6.39 -3.08
C LEU A 137 12.86 6.35 -3.85
N ARG A 138 12.89 6.90 -5.08
CA ARG A 138 14.13 6.99 -5.87
C ARG A 138 15.18 7.87 -5.20
N GLU A 139 14.76 9.00 -4.61
CA GLU A 139 15.63 9.92 -3.88
C GLU A 139 16.19 9.29 -2.59
N GLU A 140 15.41 8.44 -1.94
CA GLU A 140 15.84 7.63 -0.78
C GLU A 140 16.59 6.34 -1.17
N GLY A 141 16.89 6.15 -2.47
CA GLY A 141 17.79 5.10 -2.97
C GLY A 141 17.12 3.76 -3.26
N GLU A 142 15.79 3.71 -3.39
CA GLU A 142 15.10 2.51 -3.86
C GLU A 142 15.31 2.30 -5.36
N GLU A 143 15.54 1.06 -5.76
CA GLU A 143 15.86 0.69 -7.16
C GLU A 143 14.73 -0.09 -7.84
N ALA A 144 14.01 -0.92 -7.07
CA ALA A 144 13.03 -1.85 -7.60
C ALA A 144 11.75 -1.89 -6.74
N PRO A 145 11.05 -0.76 -6.61
CA PRO A 145 9.90 -0.66 -5.73
C PRO A 145 8.73 -1.53 -6.20
N ILE A 146 7.94 -2.00 -5.24
CA ILE A 146 6.66 -2.68 -5.47
C ILE A 146 5.56 -1.80 -4.90
N PHE A 147 4.51 -1.58 -5.67
CA PHE A 147 3.37 -0.75 -5.26
C PHE A 147 2.06 -1.53 -5.25
N ALA A 148 1.21 -1.20 -4.29
CA ALA A 148 -0.21 -1.49 -4.29
C ALA A 148 -0.97 -0.16 -4.40
N PRO A 149 -1.38 0.26 -5.61
CA PRO A 149 -1.93 1.60 -5.79
C PRO A 149 -3.23 1.83 -5.01
N VAL A 150 -4.20 0.93 -5.13
CA VAL A 150 -5.50 1.05 -4.44
C VAL A 150 -5.81 -0.25 -3.74
N ASN A 151 -6.08 -0.16 -2.44
CA ASN A 151 -6.50 -1.29 -1.64
C ASN A 151 -7.93 -1.72 -1.98
N GLU A 152 -8.10 -3.00 -2.33
CA GLU A 152 -9.38 -3.72 -2.39
C GLU A 152 -10.48 -3.00 -3.18
N ILE A 153 -10.22 -2.71 -4.45
CA ILE A 153 -11.16 -1.98 -5.31
C ILE A 153 -12.56 -2.59 -5.29
N SER A 154 -12.69 -3.92 -5.32
CA SER A 154 -14.00 -4.59 -5.36
C SER A 154 -14.75 -4.46 -4.04
N PHE A 155 -14.09 -4.74 -2.92
CA PHE A 155 -14.67 -4.56 -1.59
C PHE A 155 -15.01 -3.10 -1.32
N PHE A 156 -14.10 -2.18 -1.63
CA PHE A 156 -14.27 -0.77 -1.36
C PHE A 156 -15.41 -0.16 -2.20
N ALA A 157 -15.51 -0.54 -3.48
CA ALA A 157 -16.61 -0.15 -4.34
C ALA A 157 -17.97 -0.61 -3.80
N TRP A 158 -18.06 -1.87 -3.35
CA TRP A 158 -19.29 -2.39 -2.74
C TRP A 158 -19.59 -1.69 -1.40
N GLY A 159 -18.64 -1.67 -0.47
CA GLY A 159 -18.85 -1.17 0.88
C GLY A 159 -19.13 0.34 0.94
N GLY A 160 -18.45 1.12 0.10
CA GLY A 160 -18.60 2.58 0.07
C GLY A 160 -19.51 3.13 -1.01
N GLY A 161 -19.78 2.36 -2.06
CA GLY A 161 -20.62 2.77 -3.19
C GLY A 161 -22.03 2.19 -3.17
N ASP A 162 -22.21 0.95 -2.71
CA ASP A 162 -23.52 0.27 -2.73
C ASP A 162 -24.10 0.07 -1.33
N ALA A 163 -23.38 -0.65 -0.47
CA ALA A 163 -23.82 -0.98 0.88
C ALA A 163 -23.80 0.25 1.81
N GLY A 164 -22.95 1.24 1.51
CA GLY A 164 -22.92 2.53 2.19
C GLY A 164 -22.53 2.47 3.66
N PHE A 165 -21.86 1.41 4.13
CA PHE A 165 -21.33 1.34 5.49
C PHE A 165 -19.90 1.89 5.61
N PHE A 166 -19.30 2.25 4.47
CA PHE A 166 -17.93 2.70 4.38
C PHE A 166 -17.84 4.04 3.63
N ASN A 167 -16.93 4.94 3.98
CA ASN A 167 -16.78 6.25 3.31
C ASN A 167 -16.53 6.03 1.81
N PRO A 168 -17.29 6.59 0.84
CA PRO A 168 -18.10 7.81 0.89
C PRO A 168 -19.57 7.67 1.31
N TYR A 169 -19.98 6.54 1.90
CA TYR A 169 -21.35 6.30 2.37
C TYR A 169 -22.42 6.47 1.28
N SER A 170 -22.05 6.14 0.04
CA SER A 170 -22.95 6.20 -1.09
C SER A 170 -23.77 4.91 -1.19
N HIS A 171 -24.90 5.02 -1.88
CA HIS A 171 -25.78 3.89 -2.18
C HIS A 171 -26.04 3.82 -3.68
N ALA A 172 -26.09 2.61 -4.23
CA ALA A 172 -26.30 2.34 -5.65
C ALA A 172 -25.30 3.05 -6.60
N ARG A 173 -24.06 3.23 -6.14
CA ARG A 173 -22.96 3.88 -6.87
C ARG A 173 -21.67 3.04 -6.87
N GLY A 174 -21.75 1.75 -6.55
CA GLY A 174 -20.60 0.84 -6.54
C GLY A 174 -19.91 0.77 -7.89
N ASP A 175 -20.66 0.71 -8.99
CA ASP A 175 -20.09 0.72 -10.35
C ASP A 175 -19.36 2.02 -10.68
N ASP A 176 -19.92 3.17 -10.28
CA ASP A 176 -19.28 4.47 -10.48
C ASP A 176 -17.98 4.57 -9.69
N LEU A 177 -18.01 4.16 -8.41
CA LEU A 177 -16.84 4.15 -7.54
C LEU A 177 -15.78 3.21 -8.11
N LYS A 178 -16.15 1.98 -8.47
CA LYS A 178 -15.25 0.98 -9.08
C LYS A 178 -14.59 1.53 -10.34
N ARG A 179 -15.35 2.11 -11.26
CA ARG A 179 -14.79 2.69 -12.49
C ARG A 179 -13.78 3.79 -12.18
N ASN A 180 -14.09 4.68 -11.24
CA ASN A 180 -13.16 5.78 -10.92
C ASN A 180 -11.90 5.29 -10.20
N LEU A 181 -12.02 4.28 -9.32
CA LEU A 181 -10.88 3.64 -8.66
C LEU A 181 -9.98 2.92 -9.67
N VAL A 182 -10.55 2.17 -10.63
CA VAL A 182 -9.77 1.53 -11.71
C VAL A 182 -9.05 2.57 -12.57
N ARG A 183 -9.71 3.68 -12.91
CA ARG A 183 -9.07 4.79 -13.62
C ARG A 183 -7.92 5.41 -12.82
N ALA A 184 -8.13 5.64 -11.51
CA ALA A 184 -7.11 6.13 -10.60
C ALA A 184 -5.91 5.17 -10.53
N THR A 185 -6.17 3.86 -10.43
CA THR A 185 -5.14 2.82 -10.47
C THR A 185 -4.33 2.89 -11.76
N ILE A 186 -4.96 2.86 -12.93
CA ILE A 186 -4.24 2.89 -14.23
C ILE A 186 -3.36 4.14 -14.33
N ALA A 187 -3.93 5.32 -14.08
CA ALA A 187 -3.19 6.58 -14.17
C ALA A 187 -2.04 6.66 -13.16
N SER A 188 -2.23 6.12 -11.94
CA SER A 188 -1.16 6.05 -10.95
C SER A 188 -0.04 5.10 -11.33
N VAL A 189 -0.36 3.97 -11.96
CA VAL A 189 0.62 3.00 -12.46
C VAL A 189 1.45 3.61 -13.60
N GLU A 190 0.82 4.33 -14.53
CA GLU A 190 1.51 5.07 -15.58
C GLU A 190 2.49 6.09 -14.97
N ALA A 191 2.03 6.91 -14.02
CA ALA A 191 2.86 7.90 -13.33
C ALA A 191 4.01 7.27 -12.51
N ILE A 192 3.80 6.09 -11.93
CA ILE A 192 4.86 5.31 -11.26
C ILE A 192 5.89 4.84 -12.28
N TRP A 193 5.45 4.29 -13.42
CA TRP A 193 6.35 3.76 -14.46
C TRP A 193 7.14 4.84 -15.20
N GLU A 194 6.66 6.08 -15.25
CA GLU A 194 7.46 7.22 -15.69
C GLU A 194 8.71 7.45 -14.81
N VAL A 195 8.63 7.12 -13.52
CA VAL A 195 9.74 7.24 -12.56
C VAL A 195 10.57 5.96 -12.51
N PHE A 196 9.90 4.81 -12.49
CA PHE A 196 10.47 3.47 -12.40
C PHE A 196 9.85 2.54 -13.46
N PRO A 197 10.42 2.46 -14.67
CA PRO A 197 9.89 1.57 -15.71
C PRO A 197 9.85 0.08 -15.32
N GLY A 198 10.66 -0.32 -14.32
CA GLY A 198 10.70 -1.68 -13.79
C GLY A 198 9.90 -1.91 -12.50
N ALA A 199 9.15 -0.91 -12.00
CA ALA A 199 8.36 -1.07 -10.79
C ALA A 199 7.30 -2.16 -10.96
N ARG A 200 7.12 -2.99 -9.93
CA ARG A 200 6.10 -4.04 -9.92
C ARG A 200 4.81 -3.52 -9.27
N ILE A 201 3.68 -3.96 -9.80
CA ILE A 201 2.36 -3.57 -9.30
C ILE A 201 1.65 -4.80 -8.75
N VAL A 202 1.11 -4.67 -7.55
CA VAL A 202 0.28 -5.67 -6.86
C VAL A 202 -1.11 -5.08 -6.65
N HIS A 203 -2.16 -5.87 -6.89
CA HIS A 203 -3.54 -5.48 -6.60
C HIS A 203 -4.11 -6.37 -5.49
N PRO A 204 -4.22 -5.85 -4.26
CA PRO A 204 -4.87 -6.56 -3.17
C PRO A 204 -6.39 -6.42 -3.30
N ASP A 205 -7.10 -7.54 -3.28
CA ASP A 205 -8.56 -7.59 -3.24
C ASP A 205 -8.98 -8.89 -2.52
N PRO A 206 -9.96 -8.88 -1.60
CA PRO A 206 -10.40 -10.10 -0.94
C PRO A 206 -11.07 -11.06 -1.91
N ILE A 207 -10.82 -12.35 -1.69
CA ILE A 207 -11.63 -13.41 -2.29
C ILE A 207 -12.92 -13.51 -1.47
N ILE A 208 -14.00 -12.92 -1.97
CA ILE A 208 -15.30 -12.94 -1.32
C ILE A 208 -16.18 -14.02 -1.98
N ASN A 209 -16.68 -14.95 -1.16
CA ASN A 209 -17.74 -15.87 -1.55
C ASN A 209 -19.07 -15.38 -0.97
N VAL A 210 -19.97 -14.88 -1.82
CA VAL A 210 -21.31 -14.45 -1.42
C VAL A 210 -22.28 -15.60 -1.62
N LEU A 211 -22.82 -16.12 -0.53
CA LEU A 211 -23.86 -17.15 -0.55
C LEU A 211 -25.25 -16.49 -0.47
N ALA A 212 -26.22 -17.01 -1.22
CA ALA A 212 -27.60 -16.58 -1.08
C ALA A 212 -28.13 -16.91 0.32
N SER A 213 -29.04 -16.08 0.84
CA SER A 213 -29.82 -16.45 2.02
C SER A 213 -30.78 -17.58 1.65
N ASP A 214 -30.90 -18.59 2.51
CA ASP A 214 -31.83 -19.71 2.34
C ASP A 214 -33.29 -19.28 2.07
#